data_AF-A0A921ZJU1-F1
#
_entry.id   AF-A0A921ZJU1-F1
#
_cell.length_a   1.000
_cell.length_b   1.000
_cell.length_c   1.000
_cell.angle_alpha   90.00
_cell.angle_beta   90.00
_cell.angle_gamma   90.00
#
_symmetry.space_group_name_H-M   'P 1'
#
loop_
_entity.id
_entity.type
_entity.pdbx_description
1 polymer ?
#
loop_
_entity_poly.entity_id
_entity_poly.type
_entity_poly.pdbx_seq_one_letter_code
_entity_poly.pdbx_strand_id
1 'polypeptide(L)'
;MLCTVRIAILYFGVRLGTVIYMTIVFIGAVIFAAGVYINAFWLMILGRFIFGIGGESLQVVVNNYVVLWFKGKELNMVFGLQLSFSRFGSTVNFWVMEPIYRWISNYYAGYERLGVTLFIAAMTCFVSLLCGIILGWMDYRAEKILERHEATGNEEPFRLTDIRHFKSVFWLLSVICVAYYLAIFPFIALGKLFFERKFDFPPQEANNVNSMVYLLSAALSPFFGILIDKTGRNVMWVIISNVTTIGAHFVLAFTFLNPYIGVIALGISYSLLASGLWPLVALIVPESQLGTAYGICQAVQNMGLATVIILAGMIVDSYGYLMLEMFFLGCLFISLVAAVLIYIIDSANNGVLNMSPEMRDNVKIHTSSDNSAETANLLDNEEYTDQEEIDSRRPDDGDPDQSPAVPRNPAVAQSDRIRTRYLAQILPNTNIPYRQ
;
A
#
# COMPACT_ATOMS: atom_id res chain seq x y z
N MET A 1 -8.21 -8.22 -12.43
CA MET A 1 -8.17 -7.22 -11.34
C MET A 1 -6.84 -6.47 -11.35
N LEU A 2 -5.71 -7.11 -11.06
CA LEU A 2 -4.36 -6.50 -11.10
C LEU A 2 -4.03 -5.74 -12.40
N CYS A 3 -4.23 -6.37 -13.57
CA CYS A 3 -4.04 -5.70 -14.85
C CYS A 3 -5.05 -4.57 -15.06
N THR A 4 -6.28 -4.72 -14.58
CA THR A 4 -7.38 -3.78 -14.79
C THR A 4 -7.15 -2.47 -14.04
N VAL A 5 -6.67 -2.53 -12.80
CA VAL A 5 -6.37 -1.36 -11.96
C VAL A 5 -5.19 -0.58 -12.53
N ARG A 6 -4.14 -1.29 -12.94
CA ARG A 6 -2.96 -0.64 -13.52
C ARG A 6 -3.26 -0.01 -14.88
N ILE A 7 -4.01 -0.70 -15.74
CA ILE A 7 -4.51 -0.14 -17.00
C ILE A 7 -5.36 1.10 -16.68
N ALA A 8 -6.25 1.04 -15.70
CA ALA A 8 -7.06 2.22 -15.36
C ALA A 8 -6.21 3.40 -14.88
N ILE A 9 -5.21 3.16 -14.02
CA ILE A 9 -4.30 4.21 -13.55
C ILE A 9 -3.45 4.78 -14.69
N LEU A 10 -2.93 3.92 -15.58
CA LEU A 10 -2.08 4.35 -16.70
C LEU A 10 -2.84 5.10 -17.79
N TYR A 11 -4.05 4.65 -18.15
CA TYR A 11 -4.80 5.22 -19.27
C TYR A 11 -5.75 6.33 -18.86
N PHE A 12 -6.36 6.24 -17.68
CA PHE A 12 -7.34 7.22 -17.20
C PHE A 12 -6.77 8.17 -16.15
N GLY A 13 -5.57 7.90 -15.63
CA GLY A 13 -5.01 8.63 -14.51
C GLY A 13 -5.68 8.25 -13.19
N VAL A 14 -5.00 8.59 -12.09
CA VAL A 14 -5.44 8.26 -10.72
C VAL A 14 -6.78 8.93 -10.38
N ARG A 15 -7.04 10.13 -10.92
CA ARG A 15 -8.28 10.90 -10.74
C ARG A 15 -9.51 10.19 -11.28
N LEU A 16 -9.51 9.92 -12.58
CA LEU A 16 -10.65 9.28 -13.23
C LEU A 16 -10.82 7.83 -12.76
N GLY A 17 -9.71 7.13 -12.51
CA GLY A 17 -9.74 5.80 -11.91
C GLY A 17 -10.50 5.76 -10.58
N THR A 18 -10.29 6.73 -9.70
CA THR A 18 -11.00 6.84 -8.41
C THR A 18 -12.51 6.96 -8.61
N VAL A 19 -12.95 7.86 -9.49
CA VAL A 19 -14.39 8.10 -9.76
C VAL A 19 -15.05 6.89 -10.41
N ILE A 20 -14.37 6.24 -11.37
CA ILE A 20 -14.86 5.02 -12.03
C ILE A 20 -15.09 3.92 -10.99
N TYR A 21 -14.10 3.62 -10.14
CA TYR A 21 -14.23 2.54 -9.18
C TYR A 21 -15.25 2.85 -8.07
N MET A 22 -15.36 4.10 -7.60
CA MET A 22 -16.45 4.50 -6.69
C MET A 22 -17.83 4.32 -7.32
N THR A 23 -17.96 4.59 -8.62
CA THR A 23 -19.22 4.37 -9.36
C THR A 23 -19.56 2.88 -9.43
N ILE A 24 -18.57 2.03 -9.70
CA ILE A 24 -18.73 0.56 -9.70
C ILE A 24 -19.16 0.05 -8.32
N VAL A 25 -18.54 0.56 -7.24
CA VAL A 25 -18.92 0.22 -5.85
C VAL A 25 -20.38 0.60 -5.57
N PHE A 26 -20.78 1.82 -5.94
CA PHE A 26 -22.15 2.28 -5.74
C PHE A 26 -23.17 1.42 -6.52
N ILE A 27 -22.91 1.15 -7.80
CA ILE A 27 -23.75 0.27 -8.62
C ILE A 27 -23.84 -1.13 -8.00
N GLY A 28 -22.72 -1.71 -7.58
CA GLY A 28 -22.69 -3.02 -6.93
C GLY A 28 -23.52 -3.06 -5.64
N ALA A 29 -23.44 -2.01 -4.82
CA ALA A 29 -24.23 -1.88 -3.59
C ALA A 29 -25.74 -1.80 -3.87
N VAL A 30 -26.14 -1.02 -4.88
CA VAL A 30 -27.54 -0.89 -5.31
C VAL A 30 -28.06 -2.21 -5.86
N ILE A 31 -27.29 -2.91 -6.71
CA ILE A 31 -27.66 -4.22 -7.25
C ILE A 31 -27.81 -5.25 -6.12
N PHE A 32 -26.90 -5.24 -5.13
CA PHE A 32 -26.99 -6.13 -3.98
C PHE A 32 -28.24 -5.87 -3.15
N ALA A 33 -28.53 -4.59 -2.83
CA ALA A 33 -29.73 -4.20 -2.10
C ALA A 33 -31.02 -4.59 -2.86
N ALA A 34 -31.05 -4.36 -4.18
CA ALA A 34 -32.15 -4.77 -5.04
C ALA A 34 -32.35 -6.29 -5.06
N GLY A 35 -31.26 -7.07 -5.15
CA GLY A 35 -31.28 -8.53 -5.09
C GLY A 35 -31.87 -9.07 -3.78
N VAL A 36 -31.56 -8.44 -2.65
CA VAL A 36 -32.18 -8.78 -1.37
C VAL A 36 -33.66 -8.38 -1.34
N TYR A 37 -34.00 -7.19 -1.84
CA TYR A 37 -35.37 -6.68 -1.85
C TYR A 37 -36.32 -7.58 -2.66
N ILE A 38 -35.87 -8.13 -3.79
CA ILE A 38 -36.66 -9.05 -4.62
C ILE A 38 -36.41 -10.54 -4.31
N ASN A 39 -35.60 -10.85 -3.28
CA ASN A 39 -35.20 -12.19 -2.89
C ASN A 39 -34.56 -13.03 -4.01
N ALA A 40 -33.78 -12.40 -4.90
CA ALA A 40 -33.08 -13.05 -6.00
C ALA A 40 -31.61 -13.31 -5.64
N PHE A 41 -31.29 -14.54 -5.24
CA PHE A 41 -29.94 -14.92 -4.80
C PHE A 41 -28.85 -14.70 -5.87
N TRP A 42 -29.14 -15.00 -7.13
CA TRP A 42 -28.19 -14.75 -8.22
C TRP A 42 -27.86 -13.25 -8.37
N LEU A 43 -28.84 -12.37 -8.14
CA LEU A 43 -28.65 -10.92 -8.21
C LEU A 43 -27.85 -10.41 -7.01
N MET A 44 -28.04 -11.02 -5.83
CA MET A 44 -27.19 -10.77 -4.66
C MET A 44 -25.72 -11.12 -4.93
N ILE A 45 -25.45 -12.27 -5.53
CA ILE A 45 -24.08 -12.68 -5.91
C ILE A 45 -23.49 -11.69 -6.93
N LEU A 46 -24.26 -11.33 -7.95
CA LEU A 46 -23.82 -10.37 -8.97
C LEU A 46 -23.48 -9.00 -8.35
N GLY A 47 -24.34 -8.48 -7.47
CA GLY A 47 -24.10 -7.23 -6.77
C GLY A 47 -22.84 -7.28 -5.91
N ARG A 48 -22.63 -8.37 -5.15
CA ARG A 48 -21.40 -8.60 -4.37
C ARG A 48 -20.15 -8.68 -5.24
N PHE A 49 -20.24 -9.35 -6.39
CA PHE A 49 -19.15 -9.47 -7.34
C PHE A 49 -18.73 -8.11 -7.92
N ILE A 50 -19.71 -7.31 -8.38
CA ILE A 50 -19.47 -5.95 -8.89
C ILE A 50 -18.91 -5.06 -7.79
N PHE A 51 -19.50 -5.09 -6.60
CA PHE A 51 -19.03 -4.34 -5.43
C PHE A 51 -17.59 -4.71 -5.08
N GLY A 52 -17.23 -5.99 -5.08
CA GLY A 52 -15.87 -6.46 -4.81
C GLY A 52 -14.86 -6.00 -5.87
N ILE A 53 -15.23 -6.06 -7.16
CA ILE A 53 -14.36 -5.54 -8.24
C ILE A 53 -14.08 -4.05 -8.04
N GLY A 54 -15.11 -3.27 -7.75
CA GLY A 54 -14.96 -1.83 -7.50
C GLY A 54 -14.16 -1.54 -6.24
N GLY A 55 -14.49 -2.20 -5.13
CA GLY A 55 -13.95 -1.90 -3.80
C GLY A 55 -12.45 -2.18 -3.69
N GLU A 56 -12.00 -3.35 -4.15
CA GLU A 56 -10.58 -3.70 -4.11
C GLU A 56 -9.76 -2.82 -5.06
N SER A 57 -10.31 -2.55 -6.25
CA SER A 57 -9.66 -1.66 -7.21
C SER A 57 -9.53 -0.24 -6.64
N LEU A 58 -10.59 0.27 -6.01
CA LEU A 58 -10.59 1.57 -5.36
C LEU A 58 -9.53 1.65 -4.26
N GLN A 59 -9.38 0.62 -3.43
CA GLN A 59 -8.39 0.61 -2.35
C GLN A 59 -6.95 0.71 -2.89
N VAL A 60 -6.63 0.03 -4.00
CA VAL A 60 -5.32 0.19 -4.66
C VAL A 60 -5.14 1.63 -5.15
N VAL A 61 -6.14 2.22 -5.82
CA VAL A 61 -6.04 3.59 -6.33
C VAL A 61 -5.84 4.59 -5.19
N VAL A 62 -6.60 4.49 -4.09
CA VAL A 62 -6.48 5.38 -2.93
C VAL A 62 -5.10 5.27 -2.28
N ASN A 63 -4.55 4.06 -2.11
CA ASN A 63 -3.20 3.89 -1.57
C ASN A 63 -2.14 4.56 -2.46
N ASN A 64 -2.28 4.48 -3.79
CA ASN A 64 -1.39 5.20 -4.71
C ASN A 64 -1.60 6.71 -4.63
N TYR A 65 -2.85 7.16 -4.51
CA TYR A 65 -3.21 8.57 -4.32
C TYR A 65 -2.48 9.21 -3.14
N VAL A 66 -2.49 8.52 -2.00
CA VAL A 66 -1.81 8.95 -0.77
C VAL A 66 -0.30 9.07 -0.99
N VAL A 67 0.32 8.06 -1.62
CA VAL A 67 1.77 8.11 -1.86
C VAL A 67 2.15 9.25 -2.81
N LEU A 68 1.39 9.49 -3.88
CA LEU A 68 1.66 10.58 -4.84
C LEU A 68 1.57 11.99 -4.21
N TRP A 69 0.67 12.16 -3.25
CA TRP A 69 0.46 13.45 -2.57
C TRP A 69 1.43 13.68 -1.40
N PHE A 70 1.84 12.62 -0.71
CA PHE A 70 2.61 12.71 0.54
C PHE A 70 4.01 12.07 0.45
N LYS A 71 4.51 11.80 -0.75
CA LYS A 71 5.88 11.29 -0.99
C LYS A 71 6.92 12.13 -0.24
N GLY A 72 7.80 11.44 0.49
CA GLY A 72 8.90 12.07 1.23
C GLY A 72 8.46 12.86 2.47
N LYS A 73 7.18 12.80 2.84
CA LYS A 73 6.63 13.39 4.07
C LYS A 73 6.18 12.27 5.01
N GLU A 74 5.41 12.62 6.04
CA GLU A 74 4.86 11.74 7.09
C GLU A 74 3.88 10.67 6.52
N LEU A 75 4.41 9.71 5.74
CA LEU A 75 3.62 8.68 5.06
C LEU A 75 2.90 7.76 6.06
N ASN A 76 3.52 7.40 7.19
CA ASN A 76 2.88 6.53 8.17
C ASN A 76 1.68 7.23 8.83
N MET A 77 1.77 8.52 9.13
CA MET A 77 0.64 9.32 9.62
C MET A 77 -0.52 9.31 8.62
N VAL A 78 -0.27 9.56 7.34
CA VAL A 78 -1.35 9.67 6.35
C VAL A 78 -2.02 8.32 6.12
N PHE A 79 -1.25 7.23 6.01
CA PHE A 79 -1.81 5.88 5.97
C PHE A 79 -2.59 5.57 7.25
N GLY A 80 -2.07 5.94 8.42
CA GLY A 80 -2.75 5.81 9.71
C GLY A 80 -4.09 6.58 9.76
N LEU A 81 -4.13 7.81 9.22
CA LEU A 81 -5.34 8.63 9.16
C LEU A 81 -6.37 8.05 8.19
N GLN A 82 -5.95 7.61 7.01
CA GLN A 82 -6.83 6.95 6.04
C GLN A 82 -7.45 5.67 6.64
N LEU A 83 -6.62 4.82 7.24
CA LEU A 83 -7.07 3.59 7.90
C LEU A 83 -8.01 3.90 9.06
N SER A 84 -7.72 4.97 9.81
CA SER A 84 -8.58 5.43 10.92
C SER A 84 -10.01 5.69 10.46
N PHE A 85 -10.19 6.48 9.39
CA PHE A 85 -11.54 6.75 8.85
C PHE A 85 -12.22 5.48 8.34
N SER A 86 -11.47 4.55 7.71
CA SER A 86 -12.00 3.26 7.28
C SER A 86 -12.51 2.41 8.45
N ARG A 87 -11.76 2.35 9.56
CA ARG A 87 -12.15 1.60 10.77
C ARG A 87 -13.25 2.28 11.56
N PHE A 88 -13.27 3.61 11.56
CA PHE A 88 -14.39 4.36 12.12
C PHE A 88 -15.69 4.03 11.38
N GLY A 89 -15.68 4.03 10.03
CA GLY A 89 -16.82 3.60 9.23
C GLY A 89 -17.30 2.18 9.56
N SER A 90 -16.37 1.25 9.78
CA SER A 90 -16.70 -0.13 10.22
C SER A 90 -17.38 -0.14 11.60
N THR A 91 -16.91 0.67 12.54
CA THR A 91 -17.50 0.81 13.88
C THR A 91 -18.91 1.39 13.81
N VAL A 92 -19.10 2.47 13.03
CA VAL A 92 -20.41 3.08 12.78
C VAL A 92 -21.37 2.04 12.20
N ASN A 93 -20.90 1.21 11.25
CA ASN A 93 -21.72 0.14 10.69
C ASN A 93 -22.20 -0.86 11.78
N PHE A 94 -21.33 -1.27 12.71
CA PHE A 94 -21.71 -2.17 13.81
C PHE A 94 -22.76 -1.57 14.75
N TRP A 95 -22.71 -0.26 14.99
CA TRP A 95 -23.60 0.42 15.92
C TRP A 95 -24.92 0.86 15.29
N VAL A 96 -24.91 1.23 14.01
CA VAL A 96 -26.04 1.88 13.35
C VAL A 96 -26.92 0.89 12.58
N MET A 97 -26.35 -0.16 11.99
CA MET A 97 -27.14 -1.03 11.10
C MET A 97 -28.21 -1.85 11.84
N GLU A 98 -27.93 -2.35 13.04
CA GLU A 98 -28.92 -3.11 13.82
C GLU A 98 -30.10 -2.24 14.30
N PRO A 99 -29.89 -1.04 14.88
CA PRO A 99 -30.98 -0.09 15.15
C PRO A 99 -31.78 0.32 13.92
N ILE A 100 -31.14 0.59 12.78
CA ILE A 100 -31.85 0.91 11.53
C ILE A 100 -32.71 -0.28 11.11
N TYR A 101 -32.16 -1.49 11.13
CA TYR A 101 -32.91 -2.71 10.81
C TYR A 101 -34.12 -2.87 11.75
N ARG A 102 -33.98 -2.62 13.05
CA ARG A 102 -35.10 -2.63 14.04
C ARG A 102 -36.10 -1.52 13.82
N TRP A 103 -35.70 -0.33 13.37
CA TRP A 103 -36.64 0.75 13.07
C TRP A 103 -37.48 0.45 11.81
N ILE A 104 -36.86 -0.14 10.78
CA ILE A 104 -37.54 -0.51 9.52
C ILE A 104 -38.59 -1.60 9.72
N SER A 105 -38.48 -2.43 10.78
CA SER A 105 -39.48 -3.48 11.03
C SER A 105 -40.89 -2.96 11.30
N ASN A 106 -41.03 -1.68 11.62
CA ASN A 106 -42.34 -1.04 11.78
C ASN A 106 -43.07 -0.85 10.43
N TYR A 107 -42.35 -0.90 9.31
CA TYR A 107 -42.87 -0.59 7.97
C TYR A 107 -42.79 -1.78 7.00
N TYR A 108 -41.75 -2.60 7.11
CA TYR A 108 -41.50 -3.73 6.21
C TYR A 108 -41.30 -5.03 6.98
N ALA A 109 -41.80 -6.14 6.43
CA ALA A 109 -41.65 -7.48 6.98
C ALA A 109 -40.75 -8.35 6.08
N GLY A 110 -40.22 -9.45 6.63
CA GLY A 110 -39.46 -10.44 5.87
C GLY A 110 -38.16 -9.91 5.25
N TYR A 111 -37.87 -10.33 4.01
CA TYR A 111 -36.65 -9.98 3.28
C TYR A 111 -36.64 -8.51 2.80
N GLU A 112 -37.80 -7.90 2.59
CA GLU A 112 -37.92 -6.49 2.18
C GLU A 112 -37.32 -5.55 3.21
N ARG A 113 -37.50 -5.87 4.50
CA ARG A 113 -36.87 -5.15 5.62
C ARG A 113 -35.35 -5.08 5.48
N LEU A 114 -34.72 -6.21 5.13
CA LEU A 114 -33.28 -6.27 4.91
C LEU A 114 -32.88 -5.50 3.65
N GLY A 115 -33.66 -5.62 2.57
CA GLY A 115 -33.44 -4.87 1.32
C GLY A 115 -33.45 -3.36 1.53
N VAL A 116 -34.47 -2.83 2.20
CA VAL A 116 -34.59 -1.39 2.51
C VAL A 116 -33.43 -0.93 3.41
N THR A 117 -33.05 -1.74 4.41
CA THR A 117 -31.88 -1.46 5.25
C THR A 117 -30.61 -1.31 4.41
N LEU A 118 -30.42 -2.19 3.43
CA LEU A 118 -29.26 -2.18 2.54
C LEU A 118 -29.29 -1.02 1.53
N PHE A 119 -30.46 -0.56 1.10
CA PHE A 119 -30.57 0.66 0.31
C PHE A 119 -30.13 1.90 1.08
N ILE A 120 -30.49 1.99 2.37
CA ILE A 120 -29.98 3.06 3.25
C ILE A 120 -28.45 2.95 3.37
N ALA A 121 -27.91 1.74 3.51
CA ALA A 121 -26.46 1.53 3.51
C ALA A 121 -25.81 1.98 2.18
N ALA A 122 -26.44 1.69 1.03
CA ALA A 122 -25.94 2.10 -0.28
C ALA A 122 -25.86 3.63 -0.47
N MET A 123 -26.65 4.42 0.27
CA MET A 123 -26.52 5.88 0.28
C MET A 123 -25.17 6.36 0.80
N THR A 124 -24.51 5.60 1.69
CA THR A 124 -23.16 5.93 2.14
C THR A 124 -22.14 5.83 1.00
N CYS A 125 -22.31 4.84 0.10
CA CYS A 125 -21.50 4.72 -1.11
C CYS A 125 -21.75 5.89 -2.09
N PHE A 126 -22.98 6.37 -2.19
CA PHE A 126 -23.30 7.56 -2.99
C PHE A 126 -22.60 8.82 -2.44
N VAL A 127 -22.64 9.03 -1.13
CA VAL A 127 -21.92 10.14 -0.48
C VAL A 127 -20.41 10.01 -0.72
N SER A 128 -19.85 8.80 -0.62
CA SER A 128 -18.44 8.55 -0.95
C SER A 128 -18.11 8.93 -2.40
N LEU A 129 -18.99 8.62 -3.36
CA LEU A 129 -18.81 9.00 -4.76
C LEU A 129 -18.79 10.53 -4.94
N LEU A 130 -19.69 11.25 -4.27
CA LEU A 130 -19.69 12.72 -4.30
C LEU A 130 -18.38 13.29 -3.74
N CYS A 131 -17.89 12.76 -2.62
CA CYS A 131 -16.59 13.14 -2.07
C CYS A 131 -15.44 12.85 -3.04
N GLY A 132 -15.48 11.72 -3.76
CA GLY A 132 -14.49 11.37 -4.79
C GLY A 132 -14.48 12.34 -5.98
N ILE A 133 -15.66 12.81 -6.41
CA ILE A 133 -15.76 13.84 -7.46
C ILE A 133 -15.14 15.15 -6.99
N ILE A 134 -15.43 15.57 -5.75
CA ILE A 134 -14.83 16.76 -5.15
C ILE A 134 -13.30 16.63 -5.05
N LEU A 135 -12.80 15.47 -4.62
CA LEU A 135 -11.37 15.19 -4.55
C LEU A 135 -10.71 15.27 -5.94
N GLY A 136 -11.33 14.67 -6.96
CA GLY A 136 -10.83 14.74 -8.34
C GLY A 136 -10.79 16.18 -8.87
N TRP A 137 -11.77 17.01 -8.52
CA TRP A 137 -11.77 18.43 -8.86
C TRP A 137 -10.68 19.22 -8.13
N MET A 138 -10.47 18.95 -6.84
CA MET A 138 -9.40 19.56 -6.05
C MET A 138 -8.01 19.24 -6.63
N ASP A 139 -7.81 18.01 -7.07
CA ASP A 139 -6.54 17.54 -7.64
C ASP A 139 -6.28 18.11 -9.03
N TYR A 140 -7.31 18.19 -9.88
CA TYR A 140 -7.23 18.93 -11.14
C TYR A 140 -6.84 20.40 -10.92
N ARG A 141 -7.43 21.04 -9.91
CA ARG A 141 -7.10 22.42 -9.55
C ARG A 141 -5.66 22.52 -9.03
N ALA A 142 -5.21 21.57 -8.22
CA ALA A 142 -3.86 21.56 -7.67
C ALA A 142 -2.79 21.37 -8.76
N GLU A 143 -3.02 20.47 -9.72
CA GLU A 143 -2.13 20.27 -10.87
C GLU A 143 -1.91 21.56 -11.66
N LYS A 144 -3.01 22.28 -11.96
CA LYS A 144 -2.96 23.55 -12.69
C LYS A 144 -2.23 24.66 -11.93
N ILE A 145 -2.28 24.66 -10.60
CA ILE A 145 -1.64 25.68 -9.76
C ILE A 145 -0.18 25.36 -9.49
N LEU A 146 0.15 24.08 -9.28
CA LEU A 146 1.48 23.63 -8.87
C LEU A 146 2.39 23.30 -10.06
N GLU A 147 1.90 23.40 -11.30
CA GLU A 147 2.60 22.98 -12.51
C GLU A 147 3.23 21.59 -12.39
N ARG A 148 2.59 20.71 -11.61
CA ARG A 148 2.92 19.28 -11.58
C ARG A 148 2.62 18.75 -12.96
N HIS A 149 3.61 18.78 -13.85
CA HIS A 149 3.59 17.94 -15.02
C HIS A 149 3.63 16.52 -14.47
N GLU A 150 2.48 15.84 -14.46
CA GLU A 150 2.51 14.38 -14.41
C GLU A 150 3.58 13.98 -15.43
N ALA A 151 4.56 13.19 -15.01
CA ALA A 151 5.49 12.57 -15.93
C ALA A 151 4.72 11.51 -16.74
N THR A 152 3.70 11.93 -17.49
CA THR A 152 3.01 11.18 -18.53
C THR A 152 3.87 11.19 -19.81
N GLY A 153 5.18 10.99 -19.62
CA GLY A 153 6.18 10.95 -20.67
C GLY A 153 6.99 9.66 -20.56
N ASN A 154 6.61 8.65 -21.35
CA ASN A 154 7.45 7.51 -21.72
C ASN A 154 7.85 6.52 -20.59
N GLU A 155 6.99 6.25 -19.61
CA GLU A 155 7.19 5.02 -18.83
C GLU A 155 6.85 3.80 -19.70
N GLU A 156 7.81 2.87 -19.86
CA GLU A 156 7.58 1.64 -20.60
C GLU A 156 6.35 0.89 -20.06
N PRO A 157 5.54 0.27 -20.94
CA PRO A 157 4.44 -0.58 -20.50
C PRO A 157 5.02 -1.77 -19.71
N PHE A 158 4.93 -1.69 -18.38
CA PHE A 158 5.30 -2.78 -17.45
C PHE A 158 4.81 -4.12 -17.96
N ARG A 159 5.72 -5.07 -17.87
CA ARG A 159 5.48 -6.44 -18.24
C ARG A 159 5.21 -7.20 -16.95
N LEU A 160 4.28 -8.16 -16.98
CA LEU A 160 4.00 -9.01 -15.81
C LEU A 160 5.26 -9.77 -15.32
N THR A 161 6.29 -9.89 -16.16
CA THR A 161 7.61 -10.41 -15.81
C THR A 161 8.36 -9.55 -14.77
N ASP A 162 8.05 -8.25 -14.68
CA ASP A 162 8.74 -7.32 -13.77
C ASP A 162 8.42 -7.62 -12.31
N ILE A 163 7.29 -8.30 -12.04
CA ILE A 163 6.90 -8.82 -10.72
C ILE A 163 7.95 -9.80 -10.17
N ARG A 164 8.61 -10.59 -11.05
CA ARG A 164 9.63 -11.56 -10.63
C ARG A 164 10.90 -10.88 -10.10
N HIS A 165 11.09 -9.60 -10.38
CA HIS A 165 12.27 -8.83 -9.98
C HIS A 165 12.05 -8.09 -8.65
N PHE A 166 10.89 -8.24 -8.01
CA PHE A 166 10.66 -7.66 -6.68
C PHE A 166 11.58 -8.29 -5.64
N LYS A 167 12.19 -7.45 -4.81
CA LYS A 167 13.13 -7.86 -3.75
C LYS A 167 12.47 -8.85 -2.80
N SER A 168 13.24 -9.77 -2.22
CA SER A 168 12.73 -10.77 -1.26
C SER A 168 11.96 -10.17 -0.08
N VAL A 169 12.35 -8.96 0.36
CA VAL A 169 11.66 -8.20 1.41
C VAL A 169 10.19 -7.91 1.05
N PHE A 170 9.86 -7.66 -0.22
CA PHE A 170 8.48 -7.47 -0.66
C PHE A 170 7.61 -8.72 -0.42
N TRP A 171 8.15 -9.90 -0.71
CA TRP A 171 7.45 -11.16 -0.53
C TRP A 171 7.25 -11.49 0.94
N LEU A 172 8.25 -11.19 1.78
CA LEU A 172 8.10 -11.29 3.24
C LEU A 172 7.03 -10.34 3.77
N LEU A 173 6.96 -9.08 3.27
CA LEU A 173 5.87 -8.15 3.61
C LEU A 173 4.51 -8.72 3.19
N SER A 174 4.43 -9.33 2.01
CA SER A 174 3.20 -9.98 1.54
C SER A 174 2.79 -11.14 2.45
N VAL A 175 3.74 -11.93 2.96
CA VAL A 175 3.47 -13.00 3.94
C VAL A 175 2.92 -12.41 5.25
N ILE A 176 3.48 -11.32 5.77
CA ILE A 176 2.97 -10.62 6.96
C ILE A 176 1.54 -10.11 6.70
N CYS A 177 1.31 -9.45 5.55
CA CYS A 177 0.00 -8.94 5.13
C CYS A 177 -1.06 -10.04 5.01
N VAL A 178 -0.67 -11.27 4.71
CA VAL A 178 -1.61 -12.40 4.69
C VAL A 178 -1.75 -12.91 6.12
N ALA A 179 -0.70 -13.51 6.66
CA ALA A 179 -0.77 -14.29 7.89
C ALA A 179 -1.27 -13.50 9.11
N TYR A 180 -0.92 -12.21 9.24
CA TYR A 180 -1.46 -11.38 10.32
C TYR A 180 -2.96 -11.12 10.14
N TYR A 181 -3.38 -10.68 8.96
CA TYR A 181 -4.78 -10.31 8.71
C TYR A 181 -5.72 -11.52 8.67
N LEU A 182 -5.19 -12.71 8.37
CA LEU A 182 -5.90 -13.99 8.51
C LEU A 182 -6.25 -14.34 9.96
N ALA A 183 -5.55 -13.78 10.95
CA ALA A 183 -5.94 -13.91 12.36
C ALA A 183 -6.98 -12.86 12.75
N ILE A 184 -6.78 -11.60 12.32
CA ILE A 184 -7.64 -10.49 12.74
C ILE A 184 -9.04 -10.54 12.12
N PHE A 185 -9.14 -10.59 10.79
CA PHE A 185 -10.44 -10.40 10.13
C PHE A 185 -11.41 -11.57 10.35
N PRO A 186 -10.99 -12.84 10.26
CA PRO A 186 -11.86 -13.96 10.61
C PRO A 186 -12.26 -13.95 12.10
N PHE A 187 -11.36 -13.55 13.00
CA PHE A 187 -11.70 -13.34 14.41
C PHE A 187 -12.81 -12.31 14.58
N ILE A 188 -12.69 -11.13 13.96
CA ILE A 188 -13.74 -10.09 14.04
C ILE A 188 -15.05 -10.57 13.40
N ALA A 189 -14.98 -11.31 12.28
CA ALA A 189 -16.15 -11.83 11.60
C ALA A 189 -16.94 -12.84 12.46
N LEU A 190 -16.24 -13.70 13.21
CA LEU A 190 -16.83 -14.70 14.12
C LEU A 190 -16.94 -14.19 15.57
N GLY A 191 -16.44 -12.99 15.85
CA GLY A 191 -16.15 -12.48 17.18
C GLY A 191 -17.40 -12.33 18.05
N LYS A 192 -18.51 -11.85 17.47
CA LYS A 192 -19.79 -11.78 18.20
C LYS A 192 -20.18 -13.15 18.78
N LEU A 193 -20.17 -14.19 17.95
CA LEU A 193 -20.55 -15.53 18.37
C LEU A 193 -19.51 -16.14 19.32
N PHE A 194 -18.23 -15.83 19.14
CA PHE A 194 -17.16 -16.18 20.08
C PHE A 194 -17.44 -15.63 21.49
N PHE A 195 -17.75 -14.33 21.62
CA PHE A 195 -18.04 -13.72 22.92
C PHE A 195 -19.35 -14.22 23.54
N GLU A 196 -20.37 -14.46 22.73
CA GLU A 196 -21.62 -15.09 23.21
C GLU A 196 -21.37 -16.50 23.77
N ARG A 197 -20.57 -17.32 23.08
CA ARG A 197 -20.38 -18.73 23.42
C ARG A 197 -19.34 -19.00 24.49
N LYS A 198 -18.31 -18.17 24.57
CA LYS A 198 -17.19 -18.37 25.51
C LYS A 198 -17.35 -17.56 26.80
N PHE A 199 -17.90 -16.36 26.71
CA PHE A 199 -18.01 -15.43 27.83
C PHE A 199 -19.45 -15.17 28.27
N ASP A 200 -20.42 -15.89 27.68
CA ASP A 200 -21.86 -15.78 27.98
C ASP A 200 -22.41 -14.36 27.85
N PHE A 201 -21.82 -13.55 26.96
CA PHE A 201 -22.28 -12.18 26.73
C PHE A 201 -23.58 -12.15 25.94
N PRO A 202 -24.52 -11.25 26.29
CA PRO A 202 -25.70 -11.04 25.46
C PRO A 202 -25.30 -10.49 24.08
N PRO A 203 -26.10 -10.74 23.02
CA PRO A 203 -25.70 -10.43 21.65
C PRO A 203 -25.29 -8.98 21.39
N GLN A 204 -25.89 -8.03 22.11
CA GLN A 204 -25.58 -6.61 22.00
C GLN A 204 -24.22 -6.27 22.65
N GLU A 205 -23.92 -6.83 23.83
CA GLU A 205 -22.63 -6.63 24.49
C GLU A 205 -21.51 -7.31 23.72
N ALA A 206 -21.73 -8.54 23.23
CA ALA A 206 -20.79 -9.24 22.35
C ALA A 206 -20.46 -8.42 21.09
N ASN A 207 -21.47 -7.79 20.47
CA ASN A 207 -21.26 -6.91 19.32
C ASN A 207 -20.47 -5.64 19.70
N ASN A 208 -20.76 -5.04 20.85
CA ASN A 208 -20.06 -3.86 21.34
C ASN A 208 -18.57 -4.17 21.58
N VAL A 209 -18.28 -5.26 22.30
CA VAL A 209 -16.92 -5.72 22.59
C VAL A 209 -16.16 -6.00 21.30
N ASN A 210 -16.75 -6.72 20.36
CA ASN A 210 -16.14 -7.00 19.06
C ASN A 210 -15.84 -5.71 18.27
N SER A 211 -16.75 -4.73 18.30
CA SER A 211 -16.56 -3.44 17.62
C SER A 211 -15.42 -2.59 18.21
N MET A 212 -15.03 -2.82 19.47
CA MET A 212 -13.93 -2.07 20.12
C MET A 212 -12.59 -2.26 19.41
N VAL A 213 -12.37 -3.40 18.76
CA VAL A 213 -11.14 -3.63 17.95
C VAL A 213 -11.02 -2.56 16.87
N TYR A 214 -12.11 -2.30 16.14
CA TYR A 214 -12.12 -1.26 15.11
C TYR A 214 -12.17 0.15 15.70
N LEU A 215 -12.86 0.38 16.81
CA LEU A 215 -12.90 1.70 17.44
C LEU A 215 -11.52 2.13 17.93
N LEU A 216 -10.79 1.25 18.61
CA LEU A 216 -9.44 1.52 19.08
C LEU A 216 -8.47 1.69 17.92
N SER A 217 -8.58 0.84 16.89
CA SER A 217 -7.78 1.00 15.68
C SER A 217 -8.09 2.33 14.98
N ALA A 218 -9.35 2.74 14.92
CA ALA A 218 -9.74 4.05 14.40
C ALA A 218 -9.09 5.18 15.22
N ALA A 219 -9.22 5.14 16.54
CA ALA A 219 -8.70 6.20 17.39
C ALA A 219 -7.16 6.29 17.37
N LEU A 220 -6.46 5.16 17.39
CA LEU A 220 -5.01 5.10 17.63
C LEU A 220 -4.15 5.16 16.36
N SER A 221 -4.70 4.84 15.19
CA SER A 221 -3.89 4.71 13.96
C SER A 221 -3.17 5.99 13.55
N PRO A 222 -3.76 7.20 13.66
CA PRO A 222 -3.05 8.44 13.37
C PRO A 222 -1.91 8.69 14.36
N PHE A 223 -2.12 8.41 15.66
CA PHE A 223 -1.10 8.57 16.70
C PHE A 223 0.07 7.62 16.49
N PHE A 224 -0.20 6.35 16.16
CA PHE A 224 0.87 5.40 15.83
C PHE A 224 1.57 5.76 14.53
N GLY A 225 0.86 6.29 13.53
CA GLY A 225 1.47 6.82 12.33
C GLY A 225 2.50 7.91 12.63
N ILE A 226 2.11 8.92 13.44
CA ILE A 226 3.02 9.99 13.89
C ILE A 226 4.18 9.42 14.73
N LEU A 227 3.90 8.48 15.64
CA LEU A 227 4.92 7.86 16.48
C LEU A 227 5.98 7.15 15.62
N ILE A 228 5.55 6.39 14.61
CA ILE A 228 6.43 5.67 13.70
C ILE A 228 7.20 6.64 12.82
N ASP A 229 6.57 7.69 12.30
CA ASP A 229 7.27 8.72 11.52
C ASP A 229 8.36 9.41 12.35
N LYS A 230 8.08 9.74 13.62
CA LYS A 230 9.07 10.38 14.51
C LYS A 230 10.19 9.45 14.96
N THR A 231 9.87 8.21 15.32
CA THR A 231 10.84 7.27 15.88
C THR A 231 11.58 6.47 14.81
N GLY A 232 11.06 6.44 13.58
CA GLY A 232 11.46 5.47 12.58
C GLY A 232 11.11 4.04 13.03
N ARG A 233 12.02 3.11 12.72
CA ARG A 233 11.96 1.72 13.19
C ARG A 233 10.68 0.97 12.81
N ASN A 234 10.18 1.22 11.58
CA ASN A 234 8.94 0.63 11.08
C ASN A 234 8.85 -0.88 11.32
N VAL A 235 9.92 -1.63 11.01
CA VAL A 235 9.94 -3.10 11.15
C VAL A 235 9.88 -3.52 12.63
N MET A 236 10.52 -2.77 13.53
CA MET A 236 10.44 -3.05 14.97
C MET A 236 9.03 -2.87 15.51
N TRP A 237 8.32 -1.82 15.09
CA TRP A 237 6.91 -1.61 15.47
C TRP A 237 6.00 -2.70 14.94
N VAL A 238 6.26 -3.23 13.74
CA VAL A 238 5.57 -4.41 13.19
C VAL A 238 5.81 -5.66 14.04
N ILE A 239 7.03 -5.88 14.53
CA ILE A 239 7.35 -7.00 15.44
C ILE A 239 6.61 -6.84 16.79
N ILE A 240 6.67 -5.65 17.40
CA ILE A 240 5.97 -5.36 18.66
C ILE A 240 4.46 -5.59 18.53
N SER A 241 3.89 -5.15 17.41
CA SER A 241 2.49 -5.41 17.09
C SER A 241 2.20 -6.91 17.07
N ASN A 242 2.96 -7.71 16.30
CA ASN A 242 2.78 -9.16 16.23
C ASN A 242 2.84 -9.84 17.60
N VAL A 243 3.84 -9.51 18.42
CA VAL A 243 3.98 -10.07 19.78
C VAL A 243 2.77 -9.71 20.65
N THR A 244 2.30 -8.46 20.57
CA THR A 244 1.14 -7.98 21.32
C THR A 244 -0.15 -8.69 20.86
N THR A 245 -0.31 -8.91 19.54
CA THR A 245 -1.44 -9.65 18.96
C THR A 245 -1.45 -11.11 19.37
N ILE A 246 -0.28 -11.77 19.38
CA ILE A 246 -0.12 -13.14 19.90
C ILE A 246 -0.54 -13.18 21.37
N GLY A 247 -0.09 -12.22 22.19
CA GLY A 247 -0.51 -12.11 23.59
C GLY A 247 -2.02 -11.91 23.74
N ALA A 248 -2.64 -11.07 22.90
CA ALA A 248 -4.08 -10.85 22.90
C ALA A 248 -4.87 -12.14 22.60
N HIS A 249 -4.49 -12.86 21.53
CA HIS A 249 -5.08 -14.16 21.21
C HIS A 249 -4.81 -15.21 22.29
N PHE A 250 -3.63 -15.22 22.91
CA PHE A 250 -3.32 -16.12 24.02
C PHE A 250 -4.25 -15.87 25.23
N VAL A 251 -4.45 -14.61 25.61
CA VAL A 251 -5.40 -14.23 26.67
C VAL A 251 -6.81 -14.67 26.31
N LEU A 252 -7.26 -14.39 25.07
CA LEU A 252 -8.58 -14.76 24.60
C LEU A 252 -8.77 -16.27 24.47
N ALA A 253 -7.72 -17.05 24.19
CA ALA A 253 -7.76 -18.49 24.00
C ALA A 253 -7.74 -19.27 25.32
N PHE A 254 -6.79 -18.95 26.20
CA PHE A 254 -6.46 -19.80 27.34
C PHE A 254 -6.93 -19.28 28.68
N THR A 255 -7.50 -18.07 28.73
CA THR A 255 -7.96 -17.47 29.97
C THR A 255 -9.45 -17.16 29.93
N PHE A 256 -10.02 -16.97 31.12
CA PHE A 256 -11.35 -16.41 31.35
C PHE A 256 -11.24 -15.03 32.00
N LEU A 257 -10.10 -14.34 31.80
CA LEU A 257 -9.97 -12.94 32.17
C LEU A 257 -10.99 -12.12 31.40
N ASN A 258 -11.28 -10.93 31.92
CA ASN A 258 -12.21 -10.01 31.28
C ASN A 258 -11.80 -9.81 29.79
N PRO A 259 -12.66 -10.17 28.82
CA PRO A 259 -12.30 -10.24 27.40
C PRO A 259 -11.89 -8.89 26.81
N TYR A 260 -12.28 -7.79 27.46
CA TYR A 260 -11.88 -6.44 27.08
C TYR A 260 -10.35 -6.28 27.10
N ILE A 261 -9.62 -6.96 27.99
CA ILE A 261 -8.16 -6.89 28.03
C ILE A 261 -7.55 -7.40 26.72
N GLY A 262 -7.99 -8.57 26.26
CA GLY A 262 -7.55 -9.16 25.00
C GLY A 262 -7.97 -8.30 23.80
N VAL A 263 -9.22 -7.84 23.78
CA VAL A 263 -9.76 -7.00 22.71
C VAL A 263 -9.08 -5.64 22.62
N ILE A 264 -8.75 -5.01 23.76
CA ILE A 264 -8.04 -3.73 23.78
C ILE A 264 -6.62 -3.91 23.24
N ALA A 265 -5.90 -4.94 23.71
CA ALA A 265 -4.58 -5.28 23.19
C ALA A 265 -4.61 -5.61 21.69
N LEU A 266 -5.66 -6.29 21.22
CA LEU A 266 -5.89 -6.60 19.81
C LEU A 266 -6.10 -5.32 18.99
N GLY A 267 -6.94 -4.39 19.45
CA GLY A 267 -7.18 -3.11 18.78
C GLY A 267 -5.93 -2.23 18.70
N ILE A 268 -5.16 -2.15 19.79
CA ILE A 268 -3.88 -1.41 19.85
C ILE A 268 -2.87 -2.01 18.87
N SER A 269 -2.64 -3.32 18.94
CA SER A 269 -1.67 -4.00 18.08
C SER A 269 -2.06 -3.92 16.61
N TYR A 270 -3.34 -4.09 16.30
CA TYR A 270 -3.86 -3.94 14.95
C TYR A 270 -3.62 -2.56 14.36
N SER A 271 -3.87 -1.52 15.15
CA SER A 271 -3.57 -0.14 14.78
C SER A 271 -2.09 0.07 14.47
N LEU A 272 -1.22 -0.41 15.36
CA LEU A 272 0.23 -0.29 15.22
C LEU A 272 0.75 -1.01 13.96
N LEU A 273 0.25 -2.22 13.66
CA LEU A 273 0.64 -2.93 12.43
C LEU A 273 0.21 -2.15 11.19
N ALA A 274 -1.05 -1.73 11.15
CA ALA A 274 -1.64 -1.16 9.96
C ALA A 274 -0.96 0.17 9.58
N SER A 275 -0.61 0.99 10.59
CA SER A 275 0.13 2.23 10.39
C SER A 275 1.59 2.04 9.97
N GLY A 276 2.24 0.90 10.30
CA GLY A 276 3.64 0.65 9.97
C GLY A 276 3.88 -0.24 8.74
N LEU A 277 2.98 -1.18 8.44
CA LEU A 277 3.21 -2.21 7.44
C LEU A 277 2.97 -1.74 5.99
N TRP A 278 1.83 -1.07 5.74
CA TRP A 278 1.49 -0.63 4.38
C TRP A 278 2.49 0.40 3.81
N PRO A 279 2.96 1.40 4.59
CA PRO A 279 3.97 2.33 4.11
C PRO A 279 5.29 1.68 3.72
N LEU A 280 5.66 0.53 4.32
CA LEU A 280 6.87 -0.21 3.93
C LEU A 280 6.86 -0.60 2.45
N VAL A 281 5.70 -0.93 1.88
CA VAL A 281 5.57 -1.26 0.45
C VAL A 281 6.05 -0.09 -0.42
N ALA A 282 5.66 1.15 -0.07
CA ALA A 282 6.09 2.34 -0.79
C ALA A 282 7.59 2.66 -0.61
N LEU A 283 8.21 2.16 0.46
CA LEU A 283 9.63 2.36 0.72
C LEU A 283 10.54 1.38 -0.04
N ILE A 284 10.03 0.21 -0.39
CA ILE A 284 10.82 -0.84 -1.06
C ILE A 284 10.57 -0.96 -2.56
N VAL A 285 9.43 -0.48 -3.06
CA VAL A 285 9.02 -0.61 -4.47
C VAL A 285 9.14 0.73 -5.20
N PRO A 286 9.68 0.75 -6.44
CA PRO A 286 9.71 1.95 -7.28
C PRO A 286 8.31 2.50 -7.58
N GLU A 287 8.21 3.81 -7.79
CA GLU A 287 6.92 4.50 -7.93
C GLU A 287 6.07 4.02 -9.09
N SER A 288 6.70 3.77 -10.24
CA SER A 288 6.08 3.22 -11.44
C SER A 288 5.45 1.83 -11.22
N GLN A 289 5.81 1.15 -10.14
CA GLN A 289 5.37 -0.21 -9.80
C GLN A 289 4.50 -0.27 -8.52
N LEU A 290 4.22 0.85 -7.85
CA LEU A 290 3.42 0.89 -6.62
C LEU A 290 1.99 0.37 -6.82
N GLY A 291 1.36 0.74 -7.93
CA GLY A 291 0.05 0.22 -8.33
C GLY A 291 0.03 -1.30 -8.37
N THR A 292 1.05 -1.91 -8.98
CA THR A 292 1.17 -3.36 -9.05
C THR A 292 1.45 -3.96 -7.66
N ALA A 293 2.39 -3.40 -6.91
CA ALA A 293 2.77 -3.94 -5.61
C ALA A 293 1.62 -3.94 -4.61
N TYR A 294 0.90 -2.81 -4.45
CA TYR A 294 -0.29 -2.76 -3.61
C TYR A 294 -1.39 -3.69 -4.11
N GLY A 295 -1.58 -3.77 -5.43
CA GLY A 295 -2.54 -4.71 -6.03
C GLY A 295 -2.22 -6.17 -5.74
N ILE A 296 -0.94 -6.56 -5.72
CA ILE A 296 -0.52 -7.95 -5.45
C ILE A 296 -0.77 -8.24 -3.97
N CYS A 297 -0.30 -7.36 -3.07
CA CYS A 297 -0.52 -7.51 -1.63
C CYS A 297 -2.02 -7.70 -1.30
N GLN A 298 -2.88 -6.86 -1.87
CA GLN A 298 -4.33 -6.96 -1.66
C GLN A 298 -4.92 -8.21 -2.29
N ALA A 299 -4.54 -8.58 -3.52
CA ALA A 299 -5.05 -9.78 -4.17
C ALA A 299 -4.72 -11.06 -3.40
N VAL A 300 -3.47 -11.19 -2.91
CA VAL A 300 -3.04 -12.36 -2.12
C VAL A 300 -3.73 -12.35 -0.76
N GLN A 301 -3.85 -11.20 -0.10
CA GLN A 301 -4.60 -11.06 1.15
C GLN A 301 -6.06 -11.49 0.99
N ASN A 302 -6.75 -11.02 -0.05
CA ASN A 302 -8.15 -11.35 -0.29
C ASN A 302 -8.36 -12.82 -0.62
N MET A 303 -7.45 -13.42 -1.39
CA MET A 303 -7.47 -14.87 -1.64
C MET A 303 -7.32 -15.66 -0.34
N GLY A 304 -6.39 -15.22 0.52
CA GLY A 304 -6.22 -15.78 1.85
C GLY A 304 -7.49 -15.66 2.68
N LEU A 305 -8.07 -14.46 2.78
CA LEU A 305 -9.27 -14.21 3.57
C LEU A 305 -10.48 -15.01 3.08
N ALA A 306 -10.70 -15.07 1.77
CA ALA A 306 -11.78 -15.86 1.19
C ALA A 306 -11.68 -17.35 1.58
N THR A 307 -10.46 -17.89 1.58
CA THR A 307 -10.21 -19.30 1.92
C THR A 307 -10.32 -19.54 3.43
N VAL A 308 -9.69 -18.67 4.22
CA VAL A 308 -9.54 -18.87 5.66
C VAL A 308 -10.81 -18.54 6.43
N ILE A 309 -11.67 -17.63 5.97
CA ILE A 309 -12.97 -17.41 6.62
C ILE A 309 -13.81 -18.70 6.55
N ILE A 310 -13.80 -19.40 5.42
CA ILE A 310 -14.51 -20.69 5.28
C ILE A 310 -13.86 -21.74 6.19
N LEU A 311 -12.52 -21.83 6.18
CA LEU A 311 -11.78 -22.75 7.06
C LEU A 311 -12.04 -22.47 8.54
N ALA A 312 -12.08 -21.20 8.95
CA ALA A 312 -12.36 -20.78 10.31
C ALA A 312 -13.76 -21.24 10.76
N GLY A 313 -14.77 -21.11 9.90
CA GLY A 313 -16.10 -21.66 10.15
C GLY A 313 -16.07 -23.17 10.35
N MET A 314 -15.40 -23.92 9.46
CA MET A 314 -15.26 -25.37 9.58
C MET A 314 -14.52 -25.80 10.86
N ILE A 315 -13.48 -25.06 11.26
CA ILE A 315 -12.74 -25.31 12.50
C ILE A 315 -13.65 -25.12 13.72
N VAL A 316 -14.42 -24.03 13.75
CA VAL A 316 -15.36 -23.77 14.85
C VAL A 316 -16.43 -24.85 14.94
N ASP A 317 -17.02 -25.22 13.81
CA ASP A 317 -18.10 -26.23 13.77
C ASP A 317 -17.60 -27.62 14.19
N SER A 318 -16.34 -27.97 13.88
CA SER A 318 -15.79 -29.32 14.13
C SER A 318 -15.03 -29.44 15.45
N TYR A 319 -14.31 -28.38 15.85
CA TYR A 319 -13.31 -28.41 16.94
C TYR A 319 -13.49 -27.29 17.96
N GLY A 320 -14.43 -26.37 17.73
CA GLY A 320 -14.73 -25.26 18.63
C GLY A 320 -13.74 -24.09 18.58
N TYR A 321 -14.04 -23.07 19.39
CA TYR A 321 -13.33 -21.79 19.37
C TYR A 321 -11.89 -21.85 19.87
N LEU A 322 -11.54 -22.79 20.76
CA LEU A 322 -10.15 -22.93 21.20
C LEU A 322 -9.24 -23.34 20.03
N MET A 323 -9.70 -24.25 19.17
CA MET A 323 -8.94 -24.65 17.98
C MET A 323 -8.83 -23.52 16.97
N LEU A 324 -9.87 -22.70 16.85
CA LEU A 324 -9.83 -21.49 16.01
C LEU A 324 -8.74 -20.52 16.49
N GLU A 325 -8.66 -20.27 17.80
CA GLU A 325 -7.62 -19.43 18.38
C GLU A 325 -6.21 -20.01 18.18
N MET A 326 -6.05 -21.32 18.30
CA MET A 326 -4.78 -22.00 18.01
C MET A 326 -4.35 -21.83 16.55
N PHE A 327 -5.30 -21.92 15.62
CA PHE A 327 -5.06 -21.65 14.22
C PHE A 327 -4.60 -20.20 13.99
N PHE A 328 -5.24 -19.22 14.64
CA PHE A 328 -4.83 -17.81 14.58
C PHE A 328 -3.43 -17.58 15.15
N LEU A 329 -3.09 -18.20 16.28
CA LEU A 329 -1.74 -18.14 16.87
C LEU A 329 -0.68 -18.70 15.90
N GLY A 330 -0.99 -19.78 15.19
CA GLY A 330 -0.11 -20.34 14.16
C GLY A 330 0.15 -19.36 13.01
N CYS A 331 -0.89 -18.72 12.49
CA CYS A 331 -0.77 -17.67 11.47
C CYS A 331 0.07 -16.48 11.96
N LEU A 332 -0.16 -16.01 13.18
CA LEU A 332 0.60 -14.91 13.77
C LEU A 332 2.07 -15.26 14.01
N PHE A 333 2.37 -16.51 14.34
CA PHE A 333 3.76 -16.96 14.46
C PHE A 333 4.48 -16.90 13.11
N ILE A 334 3.83 -17.31 12.01
CA ILE A 334 4.39 -17.17 10.65
C ILE A 334 4.65 -15.70 10.33
N SER A 335 3.70 -14.81 10.66
CA SER A 335 3.85 -13.37 10.49
C SER A 335 5.03 -12.81 11.30
N LEU A 336 5.20 -13.23 12.56
CA LEU A 336 6.31 -12.83 13.41
C LEU A 336 7.66 -13.28 12.84
N VAL A 337 7.77 -14.54 12.39
CA VAL A 337 8.99 -15.04 11.74
C VAL A 337 9.34 -14.21 10.51
N ALA A 338 8.36 -13.92 9.64
CA ALA A 338 8.58 -13.08 8.48
C ALA A 338 9.03 -11.66 8.86
N ALA A 339 8.46 -11.06 9.90
CA ALA A 339 8.86 -9.74 10.39
C ALA A 339 10.30 -9.72 10.93
N VAL A 340 10.70 -10.75 11.68
CA VAL A 340 12.07 -10.91 12.17
C VAL A 340 13.06 -11.12 11.01
N LEU A 341 12.69 -11.90 9.99
CA LEU A 341 13.52 -12.06 8.79
C LEU A 341 13.72 -10.74 8.04
N ILE A 342 12.67 -9.92 7.91
CA ILE A 342 12.80 -8.57 7.35
C ILE A 342 13.77 -7.73 8.18
N TYR A 343 13.67 -7.78 9.50
CA TYR A 343 14.57 -7.03 10.38
C TYR A 343 16.03 -7.43 10.17
N ILE A 344 16.31 -8.73 10.09
CA ILE A 344 17.67 -9.25 9.84
C ILE A 344 18.18 -8.80 8.47
N ILE A 345 17.36 -8.94 7.42
CA ILE A 345 17.73 -8.56 6.05
C ILE A 345 17.94 -7.05 5.94
N ASP A 346 17.08 -6.24 6.55
CA ASP A 346 17.20 -4.77 6.55
C ASP A 346 18.44 -4.32 7.32
N SER A 347 18.70 -4.90 8.49
CA SER A 347 19.92 -4.61 9.27
C SER A 347 21.20 -4.97 8.52
N ALA A 348 21.16 -5.97 7.64
CA ALA A 348 22.28 -6.33 6.77
C ALA A 348 22.41 -5.40 5.55
N ASN A 349 21.36 -4.68 5.17
CA ASN A 349 21.28 -3.84 3.95
C ASN A 349 20.95 -2.38 4.30
N ASN A 350 21.89 -1.71 4.99
CA ASN A 350 21.85 -0.28 5.36
C ASN A 350 20.69 0.17 6.26
N GLY A 351 19.77 -0.71 6.68
CA GLY A 351 18.74 -0.40 7.68
C GLY A 351 17.69 0.63 7.22
N VAL A 352 17.48 0.79 5.91
CA VAL A 352 16.66 1.87 5.34
C VAL A 352 15.22 1.81 5.85
N LEU A 353 14.66 0.62 6.10
CA LEU A 353 13.28 0.48 6.57
C LEU A 353 13.10 0.93 8.02
N ASN A 354 14.16 0.92 8.81
CA ASN A 354 14.14 1.39 10.20
C ASN A 354 14.61 2.84 10.38
N MET A 355 15.02 3.53 9.32
CA MET A 355 15.30 4.97 9.37
C MET A 355 14.01 5.81 9.48
N SER A 356 14.07 6.94 10.18
CA SER A 356 13.03 7.97 10.14
C SER A 356 13.04 8.71 8.79
N PRO A 357 11.97 9.45 8.42
CA PRO A 357 11.95 10.29 7.22
C PRO A 357 13.14 11.26 7.15
N GLU A 358 13.42 11.99 8.25
CA GLU A 358 14.54 12.94 8.33
C GLU A 358 15.90 12.26 8.08
N MET A 359 16.12 11.08 8.67
CA MET A 359 17.36 10.33 8.48
C MET A 359 17.54 9.90 7.01
N ARG A 360 16.46 9.48 6.34
CA ARG A 360 16.51 9.09 4.92
C ARG A 360 16.81 10.27 4.02
N ASP A 361 16.26 11.44 4.33
CA ASP A 361 16.51 12.65 3.55
C ASP A 361 17.96 13.11 3.69
N ASN A 362 18.52 13.06 4.89
CA ASN A 362 19.94 13.35 5.13
C ASN A 362 20.86 12.39 4.35
N VAL A 363 20.56 11.09 4.33
CA VAL A 363 21.34 10.10 3.57
C VAL A 363 21.27 10.38 2.06
N LYS A 364 20.10 10.73 1.53
CA LYS A 364 19.95 11.10 0.12
C LYS A 364 20.74 12.35 -0.24
N ILE A 365 20.70 13.37 0.62
CA ILE A 365 21.45 14.62 0.43
C ILE A 365 22.95 14.31 0.37
N HIS A 366 23.49 13.57 1.35
CA HIS A 366 24.90 13.18 1.36
C HIS A 366 25.32 12.34 0.16
N THR A 367 24.50 11.36 -0.23
CA THR A 367 24.79 10.53 -1.41
C THR A 367 24.78 11.36 -2.69
N SER A 368 23.87 12.33 -2.81
CA SER A 368 23.81 13.24 -3.97
C SER A 368 24.98 14.23 -4.01
N SER A 369 25.42 14.74 -2.85
CA SER A 369 26.58 15.62 -2.77
C SER A 369 27.87 14.87 -3.11
N ASP A 370 28.03 13.65 -2.61
CA ASP A 370 29.22 12.82 -2.88
C ASP A 370 29.29 12.46 -4.36
N ASN A 371 28.19 12.02 -4.97
CA ASN A 371 28.14 11.74 -6.40
C ASN A 371 28.42 13.01 -7.25
N SER A 372 27.93 14.18 -6.83
CA SER A 372 28.20 15.43 -7.54
C SER A 372 29.66 15.87 -7.41
N ALA A 373 30.29 15.67 -6.25
CA ALA A 373 31.69 15.95 -6.01
C ALA A 373 32.61 14.97 -6.75
N GLU A 374 32.24 13.69 -6.81
CA GLU A 374 32.95 12.68 -7.60
C GLU A 374 32.83 12.97 -9.10
N THR A 375 31.66 13.37 -9.59
CA THR A 375 31.48 13.81 -10.98
C THR A 375 32.31 15.06 -11.29
N ALA A 376 32.35 16.04 -10.38
CA ALA A 376 33.17 17.24 -10.54
C ALA A 376 34.68 16.90 -10.57
N ASN A 377 35.15 16.05 -9.66
CA ASN A 377 36.55 15.60 -9.64
C ASN A 377 36.94 14.81 -10.90
N LEU A 378 36.01 14.06 -11.51
CA LEU A 378 36.27 13.38 -12.78
C LEU A 378 36.40 14.37 -13.93
N LEU A 379 35.58 15.42 -13.95
CA LEU A 379 35.65 16.48 -14.97
C LEU A 379 36.93 17.33 -14.83
N ASP A 380 37.33 17.68 -13.61
CA ASP A 380 38.56 18.44 -13.36
C ASP A 380 39.82 17.64 -13.74
N ASN A 381 39.83 16.32 -13.51
CA ASN A 381 40.93 15.46 -13.95
C ASN A 381 40.97 15.28 -15.47
N GLU A 382 39.81 15.23 -16.15
CA GLU A 382 39.78 15.21 -17.62
C GLU A 382 40.28 16.54 -18.21
N GLU A 383 39.89 17.70 -17.65
CA GLU A 383 40.43 19.01 -18.09
C GLU A 383 41.96 19.10 -17.91
N TYR A 384 42.50 18.61 -16.79
CA TYR A 384 43.95 18.60 -16.57
C TYR A 384 44.69 17.71 -17.57
N THR A 385 44.14 16.53 -17.86
CA THR A 385 44.75 15.56 -18.78
C THR A 385 44.69 16.08 -20.23
N ASP A 386 43.59 16.71 -20.63
CA ASP A 386 43.44 17.33 -21.95
C ASP A 386 44.39 18.53 -22.11
N GLN A 387 44.62 19.32 -21.04
CA GLN A 387 45.59 20.43 -21.06
C GLN A 387 47.04 19.95 -21.25
N GLU A 388 47.44 18.87 -20.56
CA GLU A 388 48.77 18.25 -20.73
C GLU A 388 48.94 17.64 -22.14
N GLU A 389 47.90 17.04 -22.71
CA GLU A 389 47.95 16.47 -24.06
C GLU A 389 48.01 17.55 -25.16
N ILE A 390 47.45 18.73 -24.89
CA ILE A 390 47.52 19.91 -25.79
C ILE A 390 48.88 20.60 -25.68
N ASP A 391 49.42 20.79 -24.48
CA ASP A 391 50.73 21.44 -24.30
C ASP A 391 51.90 20.54 -24.75
N SER A 392 51.78 19.21 -24.66
CA SER A 392 52.77 18.26 -25.20
C SER A 392 52.74 18.13 -26.73
N ARG A 393 51.73 18.69 -27.42
CA ARG A 393 51.60 18.70 -28.89
C ARG A 393 51.94 20.05 -29.54
N ARG A 394 52.47 21.03 -28.79
CA ARG A 394 53.01 22.24 -29.42
C ARG A 394 54.23 21.86 -30.29
N PRO A 395 54.22 22.16 -31.59
CA PRO A 395 55.39 21.95 -32.43
C PRO A 395 56.48 22.94 -32.00
N ASP A 396 57.68 22.43 -31.73
CA ASP A 396 58.90 23.24 -31.73
C ASP A 396 59.08 23.80 -33.15
N ASP A 397 59.42 25.08 -33.25
CA ASP A 397 59.51 25.84 -34.49
C ASP A 397 60.34 25.14 -35.58
N GLY A 398 59.77 24.98 -36.77
CA GLY A 398 60.53 24.88 -38.03
C GLY A 398 60.09 23.80 -39.02
N ASP A 399 59.03 24.04 -39.79
CA ASP A 399 58.98 23.60 -41.21
C ASP A 399 57.86 24.34 -41.99
N PRO A 400 58.15 25.05 -43.09
CA PRO A 400 57.15 25.79 -43.85
C PRO A 400 56.67 24.99 -45.07
N ASP A 401 55.89 23.93 -44.88
CA ASP A 401 55.05 23.41 -45.96
C ASP A 401 53.91 22.52 -45.45
N GLN A 402 52.75 23.11 -45.13
CA GLN A 402 51.48 22.39 -45.04
C GLN A 402 50.28 23.34 -45.17
N SER A 403 49.39 23.01 -46.10
CA SER A 403 48.17 23.75 -46.43
C SER A 403 47.18 23.78 -45.25
N PRO A 404 46.37 24.85 -45.06
CA PRO A 404 45.54 24.98 -43.87
C PRO A 404 44.34 24.03 -43.91
N ALA A 405 44.30 23.08 -42.98
CA ALA A 405 43.09 22.32 -42.67
C ALA A 405 42.10 23.23 -41.91
N VAL A 406 40.84 23.23 -42.36
CA VAL A 406 39.75 24.00 -41.75
C VAL A 406 39.57 23.56 -40.29
N PRO A 407 39.64 24.46 -39.29
CA PRO A 407 39.45 24.09 -37.89
C PRO A 407 37.99 23.68 -37.67
N ARG A 408 37.76 22.43 -37.24
CA ARG A 408 36.45 22.01 -36.73
C ARG A 408 36.18 22.76 -35.42
N ASN A 409 34.96 23.29 -35.29
CA ASN A 409 34.50 23.99 -34.10
C ASN A 409 34.71 23.11 -32.84
N PRO A 410 35.55 23.53 -31.86
CA PRO A 410 35.90 22.73 -30.69
C PRO A 410 34.67 22.24 -29.91
N ALA A 411 33.63 23.07 -29.82
CA ALA A 411 32.39 22.75 -29.14
C ALA A 411 31.62 21.59 -29.79
N VAL A 412 31.71 21.44 -31.12
CA VAL A 412 31.04 20.37 -31.88
C VAL A 412 31.80 19.06 -31.74
N ALA A 413 33.14 19.10 -31.77
CA ALA A 413 33.99 17.94 -31.53
C ALA A 413 33.86 17.39 -30.10
N GLN A 414 33.71 18.27 -29.11
CA GLN A 414 33.50 17.89 -27.70
C GLN A 414 32.11 17.27 -27.50
N SER A 415 31.07 17.87 -28.08
CA SER A 415 29.68 17.34 -28.05
C SER A 415 29.56 15.94 -28.67
N ASP A 416 30.14 15.72 -29.85
CA ASP A 416 30.09 14.42 -30.51
C ASP A 416 30.90 13.34 -29.77
N ARG A 417 32.00 13.71 -29.11
CA ARG A 417 32.80 12.76 -28.30
C ARG A 417 32.11 12.37 -26.99
N ILE A 418 31.48 13.31 -26.30
CA ILE A 418 30.65 13.04 -25.12
C ILE A 418 29.50 12.10 -25.50
N ARG A 419 28.81 12.40 -26.61
CA ARG A 419 27.72 11.57 -27.13
C ARG A 419 28.17 10.15 -27.47
N THR A 420 29.35 10.00 -28.07
CA THR A 420 29.90 8.68 -28.46
C THR A 420 30.34 7.86 -27.25
N ARG A 421 30.93 8.48 -26.21
CA ARG A 421 31.30 7.78 -24.96
C ARG A 421 30.08 7.43 -24.11
N TYR A 422 29.07 8.30 -24.04
CA TYR A 422 27.81 8.01 -23.36
C TYR A 422 27.09 6.80 -24.01
N LEU A 423 27.12 6.72 -25.34
CA LEU A 423 26.60 5.56 -26.09
C LEU A 423 27.43 4.28 -25.84
N ALA A 424 28.75 4.39 -25.67
CA ALA A 424 29.63 3.24 -25.38
C ALA A 424 29.45 2.68 -23.95
N GLN A 425 29.08 3.52 -22.98
CA GLN A 425 28.75 3.09 -21.61
C GLN A 425 27.37 2.44 -21.50
N ILE A 426 26.41 2.83 -22.35
CA ILE A 426 25.05 2.27 -22.36
C ILE A 426 24.97 0.95 -23.14
N LEU A 427 25.87 0.71 -24.11
CA LEU A 427 25.88 -0.49 -24.95
C LEU A 427 27.29 -1.10 -24.99
N PRO A 428 27.66 -1.98 -24.02
CA PRO A 428 29.05 -2.42 -23.85
C PRO A 428 29.62 -3.32 -24.95
N ASN A 429 28.94 -3.55 -26.09
CA ASN A 429 29.35 -4.59 -27.06
C ASN A 429 28.97 -4.34 -28.54
N THR A 430 28.69 -3.12 -28.97
CA THR A 430 28.51 -2.84 -30.41
C THR A 430 29.75 -2.19 -31.01
N ASN A 431 30.56 -2.98 -31.72
CA ASN A 431 31.57 -2.50 -32.67
C ASN A 431 30.89 -1.68 -33.77
N ILE A 432 30.84 -0.36 -33.63
CA ILE A 432 30.46 0.54 -34.70
C ILE A 432 31.78 1.09 -35.29
N PRO A 433 32.14 0.75 -36.54
CA PRO A 433 33.37 1.26 -37.14
C PRO A 433 33.24 2.77 -37.41
N TYR A 434 34.29 3.51 -37.07
CA TYR A 434 34.46 4.93 -37.42
C TYR A 434 34.36 5.11 -38.94
N ARG A 435 33.41 5.93 -39.40
CA ARG A 435 33.42 6.46 -40.76
C ARG A 435 34.46 7.58 -40.82
N GLN A 436 35.48 7.39 -41.65
CA GLN A 436 36.46 8.43 -42.01
C GLN A 436 35.78 9.61 -42.71
#